data_AF-A0A7L2SLZ0-F1
#
_entry.id   AF-A0A7L2SLZ0-F1
#
_cell.length_a   1.000
_cell.length_b   1.000
_cell.length_c   1.000
_cell.angle_alpha   90.00
_cell.angle_beta   90.00
_cell.angle_gamma   90.00
#
_symmetry.space_group_name_H-M   'P 1'
#
loop_
_entity.id
_entity.type
_entity.pdbx_description
1 polymer ?
#
loop_
_entity_poly.entity_id
_entity_poly.type
_entity_poly.pdbx_seq_one_letter_code
_entity_poly.pdbx_strand_id
1 'polypeptide(L)'
;GQDIFMTEEQKKYYNAMKKLGSKKPQKPIPRPGNKFQGMVFDFVTQQVFDISIMILICLNMVTMMVETDDQSKEMENILYWINLVFIVLFTGECVLKLISLRHYYFTIGWNIFDFVVVILSIVGMFLAEMIEKYFVSPTLFRVIRLARIGRILRLIKGAKGIRTLLFALMMSLPALFNIGLLLFLVMFIYAIFGMSNFAYVKREVGIDDMFNFETFGNSMICLFQITTSAGWDGLLAPILNSGEPDCDPHKDHPGSSVKGDCGNPSVGIFFFVSYIIISFLVVVNMYIAAILENFGVATEESAEPLSEDDFEMFYEVWEKFDPDATQFIEFSKLSDFAASLDPPLLIAKPNKVQLIAMDLPMVSGDRIHCLDILFAFTKRVLGESGEMDALRIQMEDRFMASNPSKASYEPITTTLKRKQEEVSAVIIQRAYRRHLLKRTVKQASFIYNKNKTEGGAGQGMKDETLIDKLNENSFTEKTDITASTAVCPPSYDRVMRPVKE
;
A
#
# COMPACT_ATOMS: atom_id res chain seq x y z
N GLY A 1 22.43 4.05 8.72
CA GLY A 1 23.66 4.87 8.60
C GLY A 1 23.38 6.35 8.43
N GLN A 2 22.38 6.73 7.61
CA GLN A 2 21.96 8.12 7.42
C GLN A 2 20.98 8.63 8.50
N ASP A 3 20.36 7.74 9.29
CA ASP A 3 19.33 8.08 10.29
C ASP A 3 19.83 8.74 11.58
N ILE A 4 21.15 8.91 11.74
CA ILE A 4 21.74 9.40 12.99
C ILE A 4 21.72 10.94 13.06
N PHE A 5 21.60 11.63 11.92
CA PHE A 5 21.67 13.10 11.83
C PHE A 5 20.32 13.79 11.57
N MET A 6 19.23 13.05 11.44
CA MET A 6 17.90 13.60 11.16
C MET A 6 17.06 13.68 12.44
N THR A 7 16.40 14.82 12.67
CA THR A 7 15.34 14.99 13.70
C THR A 7 14.16 14.07 13.41
N GLU A 8 13.32 13.80 14.41
CA GLU A 8 12.14 12.95 14.23
C GLU A 8 11.18 13.49 13.18
N GLU A 9 11.02 14.81 13.12
CA GLU A 9 10.25 15.45 12.04
C GLU A 9 10.91 15.18 10.69
N GLN A 10 12.20 15.48 10.53
CA GLN A 10 12.94 15.25 9.28
C GLN A 10 12.86 13.79 8.80
N LYS A 11 12.86 12.82 9.72
CA LYS A 11 12.67 11.40 9.38
C LYS A 11 11.29 11.12 8.80
N LYS A 12 10.22 11.68 9.37
CA LYS A 12 8.86 11.55 8.82
C LYS A 12 8.78 12.12 7.41
N TYR A 13 9.37 13.30 7.19
CA TYR A 13 9.46 13.90 5.85
C TYR A 13 10.24 13.01 4.89
N TYR A 14 11.45 12.58 5.28
CA TYR A 14 12.32 11.74 4.46
C TYR A 14 11.66 10.41 4.09
N ASN A 15 10.95 9.76 5.02
CA ASN A 15 10.26 8.50 4.78
C ASN A 15 9.07 8.68 3.84
N ALA A 16 8.19 9.67 4.08
CA ALA A 16 7.09 10.00 3.18
C ALA A 16 7.59 10.31 1.77
N MET A 17 8.70 11.05 1.67
CA MET A 17 9.34 11.43 0.42
C MET A 17 10.06 10.27 -0.29
N LYS A 18 10.70 9.36 0.44
CA LYS A 18 11.29 8.13 -0.11
C LYS A 18 10.21 7.21 -0.67
N LYS A 19 9.07 7.09 0.02
CA LYS A 19 7.88 6.38 -0.47
C LYS A 19 7.37 7.03 -1.77
N LEU A 20 7.31 8.37 -1.82
CA LEU A 20 6.89 9.15 -3.00
C LEU A 20 7.69 8.87 -4.27
N GLY A 21 9.02 8.90 -4.18
CA GLY A 21 9.91 8.73 -5.34
C GLY A 21 9.94 7.31 -5.90
N SER A 22 9.41 6.33 -5.15
CA SER A 22 9.40 4.92 -5.54
C SER A 22 8.14 4.49 -6.29
N LYS A 23 6.99 5.14 -6.05
CA LYS A 23 5.72 4.79 -6.71
C LYS A 23 5.59 5.52 -8.04
N LYS A 24 5.42 4.74 -9.11
CA LYS A 24 5.07 5.25 -10.43
C LYS A 24 3.56 5.39 -10.53
N PRO A 25 3.02 6.45 -11.17
CA PRO A 25 1.64 6.42 -11.64
C PRO A 25 1.50 5.18 -12.53
N GLN A 26 0.70 4.21 -12.10
CA GLN A 26 0.48 3.02 -12.90
C GLN A 26 -0.36 3.42 -14.11
N LYS A 27 0.03 2.98 -15.30
CA LYS A 27 -0.82 3.20 -16.47
C LYS A 27 -2.13 2.44 -16.25
N PRO A 28 -3.30 3.08 -16.44
CA PRO A 28 -4.56 2.36 -16.50
C PRO A 28 -4.42 1.20 -17.47
N ILE A 29 -5.03 0.06 -17.13
CA ILE A 29 -5.05 -1.07 -18.05
C ILE A 29 -5.83 -0.63 -19.30
N PRO A 30 -5.21 -0.63 -20.49
CA PRO A 30 -5.82 -0.04 -21.67
C PRO A 30 -7.05 -0.83 -22.07
N ARG A 31 -8.15 -0.11 -22.30
CA ARG A 31 -9.41 -0.72 -22.75
C ARG A 31 -9.19 -1.45 -24.09
N PRO A 32 -9.67 -2.69 -24.23
CA PRO A 32 -9.68 -3.41 -25.50
C PRO A 32 -10.30 -2.60 -26.64
N GLY A 33 -9.62 -2.53 -27.79
CA GLY A 33 -10.19 -1.91 -29.01
C GLY A 33 -11.40 -2.68 -29.58
N ASN A 34 -11.46 -4.00 -29.34
CA ASN A 34 -12.57 -4.84 -29.81
C ASN A 34 -13.83 -4.56 -29.01
N LYS A 35 -14.95 -4.25 -29.68
CA LYS A 35 -16.22 -3.88 -29.02
C LYS A 35 -16.70 -4.91 -27.99
N PHE A 36 -16.62 -6.20 -28.31
CA PHE A 36 -17.02 -7.27 -27.40
C PHE A 36 -16.13 -7.34 -26.16
N GLN A 37 -14.80 -7.37 -26.34
CA GLN A 37 -13.86 -7.36 -25.22
C GLN A 37 -13.96 -6.08 -24.39
N GLY A 38 -14.24 -4.94 -25.03
CA GLY A 38 -14.47 -3.66 -24.37
C GLY A 38 -15.70 -3.70 -23.47
N MET A 39 -16.82 -4.29 -23.90
CA MET A 39 -18.00 -4.49 -23.05
C MET A 39 -17.70 -5.40 -21.85
N VAL A 40 -16.97 -6.49 -22.07
CA VAL A 40 -16.55 -7.39 -20.98
C VAL A 40 -15.62 -6.65 -20.00
N PHE A 41 -14.70 -5.84 -20.50
CA PHE A 41 -13.84 -4.99 -19.67
C PHE A 41 -14.64 -3.99 -18.86
N ASP A 42 -15.60 -3.29 -19.48
CA ASP A 42 -16.44 -2.31 -18.79
C ASP A 42 -17.33 -2.97 -17.73
N PHE A 43 -17.74 -4.23 -17.92
CA PHE A 43 -18.50 -5.00 -16.94
C PHE A 43 -17.63 -5.50 -15.78
N VAL A 44 -16.47 -6.10 -16.07
CA VAL A 44 -15.55 -6.67 -15.05
C VAL A 44 -14.95 -5.58 -14.16
N THR A 45 -14.74 -4.38 -14.68
CA THR A 45 -14.16 -3.25 -13.93
C THR A 45 -15.18 -2.54 -13.03
N GLN A 46 -16.48 -2.88 -13.09
CA GLN A 46 -17.47 -2.29 -12.20
C GLN A 46 -17.33 -2.78 -10.77
N GLN A 47 -17.44 -1.85 -9.80
CA GLN A 47 -17.44 -2.17 -8.38
C GLN A 47 -18.52 -3.20 -7.98
N VAL A 48 -19.66 -3.19 -8.67
CA VAL A 48 -20.76 -4.15 -8.43
C VAL A 48 -20.32 -5.58 -8.73
N PHE A 49 -19.50 -5.79 -9.77
CA PHE A 49 -18.96 -7.10 -10.11
C PHE A 49 -18.08 -7.61 -8.96
N ASP A 50 -17.13 -6.81 -8.50
CA ASP A 50 -16.25 -7.19 -7.37
C ASP A 50 -17.03 -7.47 -6.07
N ILE A 51 -18.06 -6.66 -5.75
CA ILE A 51 -18.94 -6.91 -4.59
C ILE A 51 -19.70 -8.24 -4.74
N SER A 52 -20.20 -8.54 -5.95
CA SER A 52 -20.94 -9.78 -6.19
C SER A 52 -20.07 -11.03 -6.00
N ILE A 53 -18.81 -10.98 -6.45
CA ILE A 53 -17.83 -12.05 -6.23
C ILE A 53 -17.53 -12.21 -4.75
N MET A 54 -17.37 -11.09 -4.02
CA MET A 54 -17.16 -11.13 -2.57
C MET A 54 -18.31 -11.82 -1.83
N ILE A 55 -19.56 -11.54 -2.21
CA ILE A 55 -20.74 -12.22 -1.65
C ILE A 55 -20.71 -13.73 -1.97
N LEU A 56 -20.36 -14.12 -3.20
CA LEU A 56 -20.24 -15.54 -3.58
C LEU A 56 -19.17 -16.28 -2.78
N ILE A 57 -18.05 -15.62 -2.46
CA ILE A 57 -17.00 -16.18 -1.58
C ILE A 57 -17.57 -16.41 -0.17
N CYS A 58 -18.29 -15.44 0.39
CA CYS A 58 -18.93 -15.59 1.69
C CYS A 58 -19.95 -16.74 1.71
N LEU A 59 -20.78 -16.86 0.66
CA LEU A 59 -21.72 -17.98 0.54
C LEU A 59 -20.99 -19.33 0.45
N ASN A 60 -19.90 -19.41 -0.32
CA ASN A 60 -19.10 -20.63 -0.40
C ASN A 60 -18.48 -20.99 0.96
N MET A 61 -18.02 -20.01 1.74
CA MET A 61 -17.53 -20.23 3.10
C MET A 61 -18.62 -20.83 3.99
N VAL A 62 -19.84 -20.30 3.96
CA VAL A 62 -20.98 -20.85 4.73
C VAL A 62 -21.22 -22.31 4.36
N THR A 63 -21.16 -22.67 3.07
CA THR A 63 -21.34 -24.07 2.67
C THR A 63 -20.28 -25.01 3.22
N MET A 64 -19.04 -24.55 3.40
CA MET A 64 -17.99 -25.34 4.04
C MET A 64 -18.24 -25.54 5.55
N MET A 65 -18.88 -24.58 6.21
CA MET A 65 -19.20 -24.68 7.64
C MET A 65 -20.31 -25.69 7.95
N VAL A 66 -21.10 -26.08 6.95
CA VAL A 66 -22.19 -27.06 7.09
C VAL A 66 -21.68 -28.51 7.00
N GLU A 67 -20.45 -28.75 6.52
CA GLU A 67 -19.86 -30.10 6.46
C GLU A 67 -19.70 -30.70 7.88
N THR A 68 -20.22 -31.92 8.08
CA THR A 68 -20.08 -32.69 9.33
C THR A 68 -19.43 -34.06 9.08
N ASP A 69 -18.85 -34.67 10.11
CA ASP A 69 -18.14 -35.96 10.01
C ASP A 69 -19.09 -37.10 9.60
N ASP A 70 -20.22 -37.23 10.30
CA ASP A 70 -21.27 -38.23 10.01
C ASP A 70 -22.43 -37.64 9.20
N GLN A 71 -22.18 -37.27 7.94
CA GLN A 71 -23.23 -36.73 7.06
C GLN A 71 -23.92 -37.81 6.21
N SER A 72 -25.22 -37.61 5.94
CA SER A 72 -25.96 -38.50 5.04
C SER A 72 -25.46 -38.39 3.60
N LYS A 73 -25.57 -39.48 2.83
CA LYS A 73 -25.21 -39.50 1.40
C LYS A 73 -25.97 -38.45 0.59
N GLU A 74 -27.21 -38.14 0.99
CA GLU A 74 -28.01 -37.08 0.38
C GLU A 74 -27.37 -35.70 0.60
N MET A 75 -26.92 -35.43 1.83
CA MET A 75 -26.25 -34.17 2.16
C MET A 75 -24.92 -34.02 1.41
N GLU A 76 -24.13 -35.10 1.34
CA GLU A 76 -22.86 -35.12 0.60
C GLU A 76 -23.09 -34.81 -0.89
N ASN A 77 -24.11 -35.43 -1.51
CA ASN A 77 -24.48 -35.17 -2.91
C ASN A 77 -24.93 -33.71 -3.13
N ILE A 78 -25.77 -33.17 -2.24
CA ILE A 78 -26.22 -31.77 -2.32
C ILE A 78 -25.03 -30.82 -2.24
N LEU A 79 -24.13 -31.02 -1.25
CA LEU A 79 -22.93 -30.21 -1.08
C LEU A 79 -21.97 -30.35 -2.27
N TYR A 80 -21.86 -31.52 -2.88
CA TYR A 80 -21.06 -31.72 -4.10
C TYR A 80 -21.56 -30.84 -5.25
N TRP A 81 -22.86 -30.87 -5.55
CA TRP A 81 -23.44 -30.06 -6.62
C TRP A 81 -23.32 -28.56 -6.35
N ILE A 82 -23.51 -28.12 -5.10
CA ILE A 82 -23.31 -26.73 -4.70
C ILE A 82 -21.85 -26.31 -4.91
N ASN A 83 -20.89 -27.14 -4.49
CA ASN A 83 -19.46 -26.88 -4.68
C ASN A 83 -19.07 -26.81 -6.16
N LEU A 84 -19.65 -27.67 -7.01
CA LEU A 84 -19.48 -27.63 -8.47
C LEU A 84 -19.95 -26.29 -9.04
N VAL A 85 -21.13 -25.80 -8.63
CA VAL A 85 -21.65 -24.49 -9.06
C VAL A 85 -20.67 -23.37 -8.71
N PHE A 86 -20.13 -23.34 -7.48
CA PHE A 86 -19.13 -22.34 -7.11
C PHE A 86 -17.86 -22.42 -7.95
N ILE A 87 -17.38 -23.63 -8.26
CA ILE A 87 -16.20 -23.81 -9.11
C ILE A 87 -16.46 -23.26 -10.50
N VAL A 88 -17.62 -23.52 -11.08
CA VAL A 88 -18.01 -22.98 -12.39
C VAL A 88 -18.09 -21.45 -12.35
N LEU A 89 -18.68 -20.87 -11.31
CA LEU A 89 -18.78 -19.41 -11.15
C LEU A 89 -17.39 -18.74 -11.02
N PHE A 90 -16.50 -19.26 -10.16
CA PHE A 90 -15.15 -18.70 -10.00
C PHE A 90 -14.27 -18.93 -11.24
N THR A 91 -14.45 -20.05 -11.93
CA THR A 91 -13.78 -20.28 -13.23
C THR A 91 -14.29 -19.27 -14.26
N GLY A 92 -15.60 -19.01 -14.29
CA GLY A 92 -16.21 -17.98 -15.13
C GLY A 92 -15.66 -16.58 -14.86
N GLU A 93 -15.58 -16.19 -13.58
CA GLU A 93 -14.94 -14.93 -13.15
C GLU A 93 -13.50 -14.84 -13.66
N CYS A 94 -12.69 -15.86 -13.43
CA CYS A 94 -11.30 -15.93 -13.83
C CYS A 94 -11.16 -15.77 -15.35
N VAL A 95 -11.96 -16.50 -16.14
CA VAL A 95 -11.96 -16.42 -17.60
C VAL A 95 -12.40 -15.04 -18.09
N LEU A 96 -13.43 -14.43 -17.49
CA LEU A 96 -13.89 -13.08 -17.85
C LEU A 96 -12.78 -12.05 -17.62
N LYS A 97 -12.10 -12.11 -16.46
CA LYS A 97 -10.94 -11.24 -16.16
C LYS A 97 -9.76 -11.49 -17.10
N LEU A 98 -9.54 -12.73 -17.53
CA LEU A 98 -8.46 -13.08 -18.45
C LEU A 98 -8.74 -12.54 -19.87
N ILE A 99 -10.00 -12.60 -20.32
CA ILE A 99 -10.43 -12.03 -21.61
C ILE A 99 -10.35 -10.49 -21.61
N SER A 100 -10.73 -9.85 -20.50
CA SER A 100 -10.72 -8.38 -20.40
C SER A 100 -9.31 -7.81 -20.23
N LEU A 101 -8.52 -8.35 -19.29
CA LEU A 101 -7.20 -7.83 -18.91
C LEU A 101 -6.03 -8.44 -19.69
N ARG A 102 -6.21 -9.61 -20.32
CA ARG A 102 -5.19 -10.28 -21.15
C ARG A 102 -3.89 -10.52 -20.36
N HIS A 103 -2.74 -10.07 -20.86
CA HIS A 103 -1.46 -10.19 -20.16
C HIS A 103 -1.38 -9.33 -18.88
N TYR A 104 -2.15 -8.24 -18.78
CA TYR A 104 -2.22 -7.42 -17.56
C TYR A 104 -2.90 -8.15 -16.39
N TYR A 105 -3.61 -9.26 -16.66
CA TYR A 105 -4.12 -10.12 -15.59
C TYR A 105 -3.00 -10.62 -14.67
N PHE A 106 -1.87 -11.03 -15.27
CA PHE A 106 -0.73 -11.62 -14.56
C PHE A 106 0.23 -10.59 -13.94
N THR A 107 -0.01 -9.28 -14.11
CA THR A 107 0.77 -8.27 -13.40
C THR A 107 0.25 -8.01 -11.99
N ILE A 108 -0.99 -8.43 -11.70
CA ILE A 108 -1.65 -8.24 -10.41
C ILE A 108 -1.52 -9.51 -9.57
N GLY A 109 -0.80 -9.44 -8.44
CA GLY A 109 -0.54 -10.60 -7.57
C GLY A 109 -1.81 -11.29 -7.06
N TRP A 110 -2.86 -10.53 -6.72
CA TRP A 110 -4.15 -11.08 -6.30
C TRP A 110 -4.87 -11.88 -7.39
N ASN A 111 -4.71 -11.49 -8.66
CA ASN A 111 -5.27 -12.22 -9.79
C ASN A 111 -4.50 -13.53 -10.02
N ILE A 112 -3.17 -13.52 -9.86
CA ILE A 112 -2.36 -14.77 -9.91
C ILE A 112 -2.80 -15.73 -8.80
N PHE A 113 -2.98 -15.23 -7.58
CA PHE A 113 -3.46 -16.03 -6.45
C PHE A 113 -4.85 -16.64 -6.73
N ASP A 114 -5.79 -15.83 -7.22
CA ASP A 114 -7.11 -16.29 -7.66
C ASP A 114 -7.00 -17.41 -8.70
N PHE A 115 -6.21 -17.20 -9.76
CA PHE A 115 -5.96 -18.19 -10.81
C PHE A 115 -5.43 -19.52 -10.26
N VAL A 116 -4.42 -19.48 -9.38
CA VAL A 116 -3.88 -20.69 -8.74
C VAL A 116 -4.95 -21.42 -7.95
N VAL A 117 -5.76 -20.70 -7.17
CA VAL A 117 -6.85 -21.30 -6.38
C VAL A 117 -7.92 -21.94 -7.28
N VAL A 118 -8.27 -21.32 -8.41
CA VAL A 118 -9.21 -21.90 -9.39
C VAL A 118 -8.62 -23.17 -10.01
N ILE A 119 -7.36 -23.16 -10.44
CA ILE A 119 -6.70 -24.33 -11.01
C ILE A 119 -6.64 -25.48 -10.00
N LEU A 120 -6.23 -25.22 -8.76
CA LEU A 120 -6.21 -26.24 -7.70
C LEU A 120 -7.60 -26.81 -7.41
N SER A 121 -8.65 -25.98 -7.53
CA SER A 121 -10.03 -26.42 -7.35
C SER A 121 -10.50 -27.36 -8.46
N ILE A 122 -10.17 -27.04 -9.72
CA ILE A 122 -10.49 -27.88 -10.88
C ILE A 122 -9.71 -29.20 -10.80
N VAL A 123 -8.41 -29.11 -10.53
CA VAL A 123 -7.53 -30.28 -10.36
C VAL A 123 -8.05 -31.19 -9.23
N GLY A 124 -8.47 -30.61 -8.10
CA GLY A 124 -9.05 -31.37 -6.99
C GLY A 124 -10.34 -32.12 -7.35
N MET A 125 -11.18 -31.55 -8.22
CA MET A 125 -12.39 -32.20 -8.71
C MET A 125 -12.08 -33.36 -9.65
N PHE A 126 -11.23 -33.15 -10.66
CA PHE A 126 -10.85 -34.23 -11.60
C PHE A 126 -10.04 -35.34 -10.93
N LEU A 127 -9.23 -35.00 -9.93
CA LEU A 127 -8.53 -36.00 -9.12
C LEU A 127 -9.52 -36.86 -8.35
N ALA A 128 -10.63 -36.32 -7.82
CA ALA A 128 -11.63 -37.13 -7.12
C ALA A 128 -12.18 -38.26 -8.02
N GLU A 129 -12.50 -37.95 -9.27
CA GLU A 129 -12.98 -38.94 -10.27
C GLU A 129 -11.89 -39.93 -10.68
N MET A 130 -10.64 -39.50 -10.78
CA MET A 130 -9.51 -40.39 -11.11
C MET A 130 -9.12 -41.32 -9.94
N ILE A 131 -9.34 -40.91 -8.69
CA ILE A 131 -8.92 -41.67 -7.51
C ILE A 131 -9.84 -42.86 -7.24
N GLU A 132 -11.14 -42.78 -7.58
CA GLU A 132 -12.01 -43.97 -7.60
C GLU A 132 -11.45 -45.06 -8.54
N LYS A 133 -10.63 -44.67 -9.51
CA LYS A 133 -10.05 -45.56 -10.53
C LYS A 133 -8.59 -45.94 -10.26
N TYR A 134 -7.82 -45.09 -9.58
CA TYR A 134 -6.40 -45.28 -9.27
C TYR A 134 -6.18 -45.09 -7.76
N PHE A 135 -5.70 -46.13 -7.06
CA PHE A 135 -5.44 -46.18 -5.62
C PHE A 135 -4.49 -45.06 -5.11
N VAL A 136 -4.97 -43.83 -5.00
CA VAL A 136 -4.26 -42.71 -4.36
C VAL A 136 -4.66 -42.65 -2.88
N SER A 137 -3.71 -42.27 -2.02
CA SER A 137 -3.96 -42.18 -0.57
C SER A 137 -5.12 -41.22 -0.24
N PRO A 138 -6.12 -41.65 0.56
CA PRO A 138 -7.19 -40.79 1.06
C PRO A 138 -6.69 -39.54 1.81
N THR A 139 -5.49 -39.58 2.39
CA THR A 139 -4.87 -38.43 3.08
C THR A 139 -4.49 -37.30 2.12
N LEU A 140 -4.00 -37.63 0.93
CA LEU A 140 -3.66 -36.63 -0.08
C LEU A 140 -4.90 -35.90 -0.58
N PHE A 141 -6.02 -36.62 -0.72
CA PHE A 141 -7.31 -36.01 -1.05
C PHE A 141 -7.79 -35.03 0.01
N ARG A 142 -7.66 -35.36 1.31
CA ARG A 142 -7.98 -34.42 2.40
C ARG A 142 -7.16 -33.13 2.29
N VAL A 143 -5.87 -33.24 1.95
CA VAL A 143 -4.99 -32.08 1.76
C VAL A 143 -5.39 -31.26 0.53
N ILE A 144 -5.71 -31.89 -0.60
CA ILE A 144 -6.16 -31.18 -1.81
C ILE A 144 -7.50 -30.47 -1.55
N ARG A 145 -8.40 -31.06 -0.76
CA ARG A 145 -9.63 -30.40 -0.29
C ARG A 145 -9.35 -29.16 0.56
N LEU A 146 -8.17 -28.98 1.17
CA LEU A 146 -7.82 -27.74 1.87
C LEU A 146 -7.56 -26.58 0.90
N ALA A 147 -7.20 -26.84 -0.36
CA ALA A 147 -6.94 -25.78 -1.34
C ALA A 147 -8.16 -24.87 -1.57
N ARG A 148 -9.39 -25.37 -1.36
CA ARG A 148 -10.62 -24.57 -1.44
C ARG A 148 -10.71 -23.49 -0.36
N ILE A 149 -10.02 -23.65 0.79
CA ILE A 149 -9.86 -22.61 1.82
C ILE A 149 -9.16 -21.37 1.25
N GLY A 150 -8.29 -21.55 0.24
CA GLY A 150 -7.63 -20.44 -0.44
C GLY A 150 -8.60 -19.41 -1.03
N ARG A 151 -9.86 -19.79 -1.32
CA ARG A 151 -10.88 -18.84 -1.78
C ARG A 151 -11.28 -17.85 -0.69
N ILE A 152 -11.31 -18.27 0.57
CA ILE A 152 -11.64 -17.41 1.72
C ILE A 152 -10.57 -16.32 1.90
N LEU A 153 -9.31 -16.64 1.61
CA LEU A 153 -8.21 -15.67 1.64
C LEU A 153 -8.41 -14.50 0.66
N ARG A 154 -9.28 -14.64 -0.36
CA ARG A 154 -9.62 -13.53 -1.26
C ARG A 154 -10.37 -12.40 -0.53
N LEU A 155 -11.04 -12.68 0.58
CA LEU A 155 -11.69 -11.65 1.41
C LEU A 155 -10.67 -10.63 1.95
N ILE A 156 -9.41 -11.04 2.12
CA ILE A 156 -8.32 -10.17 2.55
C ILE A 156 -8.11 -9.03 1.53
N LYS A 157 -8.34 -9.27 0.22
CA LYS A 157 -8.18 -8.24 -0.82
C LYS A 157 -9.00 -6.97 -0.51
N GLY A 158 -10.24 -7.14 -0.05
CA GLY A 158 -11.17 -6.05 0.26
C GLY A 158 -11.02 -5.48 1.68
N ALA A 159 -10.35 -6.20 2.59
CA ALA A 159 -10.23 -5.83 3.99
C ALA A 159 -8.91 -5.09 4.26
N LYS A 160 -8.91 -3.77 4.02
CA LYS A 160 -7.74 -2.90 4.21
C LYS A 160 -7.07 -3.06 5.59
N GLY A 161 -7.84 -3.04 6.69
CA GLY A 161 -7.28 -3.21 8.03
C GLY A 161 -6.61 -4.58 8.25
N ILE A 162 -7.17 -5.65 7.69
CA ILE A 162 -6.55 -6.99 7.76
C ILE A 162 -5.25 -7.02 6.97
N ARG A 163 -5.21 -6.39 5.78
CA ARG A 163 -3.99 -6.29 4.98
C ARG A 163 -2.86 -5.60 5.73
N THR A 164 -3.15 -4.48 6.41
CA THR A 164 -2.16 -3.75 7.21
C THR A 164 -1.58 -4.63 8.33
N LEU A 165 -2.44 -5.36 9.06
CA LEU A 165 -2.00 -6.30 10.09
C LEU A 165 -1.14 -7.44 9.52
N LEU A 166 -1.53 -8.02 8.38
CA LEU A 166 -0.76 -9.07 7.72
C LEU A 166 0.57 -8.56 7.17
N PHE A 167 0.62 -7.31 6.70
CA PHE A 167 1.85 -6.66 6.25
C PHE A 167 2.81 -6.46 7.43
N ALA A 168 2.33 -5.92 8.56
CA ALA A 168 3.13 -5.80 9.78
C ALA A 168 3.66 -7.16 10.27
N LEU A 169 2.82 -8.20 10.25
CA LEU A 169 3.24 -9.57 10.54
C LEU A 169 4.34 -10.04 9.57
N MET A 170 4.18 -9.82 8.26
CA MET A 170 5.16 -10.21 7.26
C MET A 170 6.50 -9.49 7.44
N MET A 171 6.47 -8.22 7.86
CA MET A 171 7.67 -7.42 8.12
C MET A 171 8.44 -7.91 9.36
N SER A 172 7.76 -8.49 10.35
CA SER A 172 8.40 -9.08 11.55
C SER A 172 8.87 -10.53 11.37
N LEU A 173 8.48 -11.21 10.28
CA LEU A 173 8.91 -12.59 9.99
C LEU A 173 10.44 -12.79 9.96
N PRO A 174 11.26 -11.89 9.39
CA PRO A 174 12.72 -12.06 9.38
C PRO A 174 13.33 -12.10 10.79
N ALA A 175 12.89 -11.20 11.68
CA ALA A 175 13.34 -11.18 13.07
C ALA A 175 12.87 -12.44 13.82
N LEU A 176 11.60 -12.82 13.63
CA LEU A 176 11.03 -14.03 14.22
C LEU A 176 11.77 -15.30 13.76
N PHE A 177 12.14 -15.37 12.48
CA PHE A 177 12.89 -16.49 11.92
C PHE A 177 14.26 -16.65 12.56
N ASN A 178 14.98 -15.56 12.82
CA ASN A 178 16.29 -15.60 13.49
C ASN A 178 16.19 -16.18 14.91
N ILE A 179 15.18 -15.77 15.68
CA ILE A 179 14.96 -16.28 17.04
C ILE A 179 14.46 -17.73 16.99
N GLY A 180 13.61 -18.07 16.02
CA GLY A 180 13.18 -19.43 15.75
C GLY A 180 14.34 -20.38 15.42
N LEU A 181 15.32 -19.93 14.64
CA LEU A 181 16.54 -20.70 14.37
C LEU A 181 17.38 -20.94 15.63
N LEU A 182 17.49 -19.93 16.50
CA LEU A 182 18.17 -20.08 17.80
C LEU A 182 17.45 -21.12 18.67
N LEU A 183 16.13 -21.04 18.77
CA LEU A 183 15.31 -22.01 19.51
C LEU A 183 15.45 -23.42 18.92
N PHE A 184 15.44 -23.55 17.59
CA PHE A 184 15.65 -24.81 16.90
C PHE A 184 17.03 -25.41 17.20
N LEU A 185 18.09 -24.59 17.25
CA LEU A 185 19.43 -25.04 17.63
C LEU A 185 19.47 -25.55 19.08
N VAL A 186 18.81 -24.85 20.01
CA VAL A 186 18.70 -25.31 21.40
C VAL A 186 17.94 -26.63 21.47
N MET A 187 16.79 -26.76 20.80
CA MET A 187 16.05 -28.02 20.72
C MET A 187 16.90 -29.15 20.14
N PHE A 188 17.65 -28.88 19.07
CA PHE A 188 18.54 -29.86 18.45
C PHE A 188 19.57 -30.41 19.44
N ILE A 189 20.24 -29.53 20.19
CA ILE A 189 21.24 -29.93 21.19
C ILE A 189 20.59 -30.80 22.27
N TYR A 190 19.47 -30.36 22.84
CA TYR A 190 18.76 -31.10 23.87
C TYR A 190 18.17 -32.41 23.36
N ALA A 191 17.80 -32.52 22.07
CA ALA A 191 17.29 -33.76 21.49
C ALA A 191 18.39 -34.84 21.49
N ILE A 192 19.62 -34.49 21.12
CA ILE A 192 20.76 -35.42 21.13
C ILE A 192 21.11 -35.85 22.57
N PHE A 193 21.08 -34.92 23.52
CA PHE A 193 21.26 -35.25 24.94
C PHE A 193 20.13 -36.14 25.47
N GLY A 194 18.88 -35.83 25.14
CA GLY A 194 17.71 -36.62 25.55
C GLY A 194 17.77 -38.05 25.00
N MET A 195 18.11 -38.21 23.73
CA MET A 195 18.27 -39.53 23.12
C MET A 195 19.34 -40.38 23.80
N SER A 196 20.50 -39.78 24.07
CA SER A 196 21.62 -40.53 24.67
C SER A 196 21.37 -40.91 26.12
N ASN A 197 20.55 -40.15 26.87
CA ASN A 197 20.34 -40.36 28.30
C ASN A 197 19.00 -41.03 28.65
N PHE A 198 17.95 -40.83 27.86
CA PHE A 198 16.58 -41.18 28.24
C PHE A 198 15.88 -42.17 27.29
N ALA A 199 16.56 -42.64 26.23
CA ALA A 199 15.96 -43.56 25.25
C ALA A 199 15.43 -44.87 25.86
N TYR A 200 16.07 -45.38 26.91
CA TYR A 200 15.72 -46.67 27.53
C TYR A 200 14.90 -46.55 28.82
N VAL A 201 14.52 -45.33 29.21
CA VAL A 201 13.76 -45.11 30.43
C VAL A 201 12.41 -45.82 30.33
N LYS A 202 12.00 -46.44 31.43
CA LYS A 202 10.72 -47.15 31.52
C LYS A 202 9.56 -46.26 31.10
N ARG A 203 8.70 -46.80 30.22
CA ARG A 203 7.50 -46.13 29.72
C ARG A 203 6.45 -46.04 30.84
N GLU A 204 6.00 -44.84 31.15
CA GLU A 204 5.01 -44.54 32.17
C GLU A 204 4.11 -43.37 31.73
N VAL A 205 3.79 -42.40 32.61
CA VAL A 205 2.71 -41.42 32.39
C VAL A 205 2.91 -40.55 31.15
N GLY A 206 4.12 -40.02 30.94
CA GLY A 206 4.42 -39.11 29.82
C GLY A 206 5.33 -39.68 28.75
N ILE A 207 5.96 -40.84 28.98
CA ILE A 207 6.81 -41.51 27.99
C ILE A 207 6.10 -42.78 27.54
N ASP A 208 5.69 -42.82 26.27
CA ASP A 208 5.00 -43.94 25.65
C ASP A 208 5.65 -44.37 24.32
N ASP A 209 4.97 -45.20 23.55
CA ASP A 209 5.47 -45.74 22.28
C ASP A 209 5.66 -44.66 21.19
N MET A 210 4.97 -43.53 21.30
CA MET A 210 4.96 -42.45 20.31
C MET A 210 5.70 -41.18 20.77
N PHE A 211 5.59 -40.83 22.06
CA PHE A 211 6.23 -39.70 22.71
C PHE A 211 7.33 -40.20 23.64
N ASN A 212 8.56 -40.29 23.12
CA ASN A 212 9.72 -40.77 23.86
C ASN A 212 11.03 -40.18 23.32
N PHE A 213 12.15 -40.55 23.94
CA PHE A 213 13.49 -40.13 23.54
C PHE A 213 14.25 -41.22 22.76
N GLU A 214 13.57 -42.20 22.15
CA GLU A 214 14.24 -43.31 21.44
C GLU A 214 14.85 -42.86 20.10
N THR A 215 14.20 -41.91 19.42
CA THR A 215 14.64 -41.39 18.12
C THR A 215 14.71 -39.87 18.13
N PHE A 216 15.44 -39.32 17.15
CA PHE A 216 15.59 -37.87 16.99
C PHE A 216 14.25 -37.17 16.74
N GLY A 217 13.38 -37.77 15.90
CA GLY A 217 12.06 -37.22 15.62
C GLY A 217 11.17 -37.15 16.85
N ASN A 218 11.09 -38.25 17.62
CA ASN A 218 10.27 -38.30 18.84
C ASN A 218 10.80 -37.31 19.90
N SER A 219 12.13 -37.23 20.05
CA SER A 219 12.77 -36.29 20.97
C SER A 219 12.49 -34.83 20.61
N MET A 220 12.50 -34.49 19.33
CA MET A 220 12.15 -33.15 18.84
C MET A 220 10.68 -32.81 19.12
N ILE A 221 9.75 -33.77 18.99
CA ILE A 221 8.33 -33.57 19.32
C ILE A 221 8.15 -33.33 20.83
N CYS A 222 8.79 -34.14 21.67
CA CYS A 222 8.74 -33.97 23.13
C CYS A 222 9.32 -32.61 23.56
N LEU A 223 10.46 -32.19 23.01
CA LEU A 223 11.05 -30.88 23.31
C LEU A 223 10.20 -29.71 22.79
N PHE A 224 9.58 -29.86 21.62
CA PHE A 224 8.64 -28.86 21.11
C PHE A 224 7.45 -28.69 22.05
N GLN A 225 6.91 -29.77 22.62
CA GLN A 225 5.87 -29.71 23.64
C GLN A 225 6.35 -29.02 24.94
N ILE A 226 7.54 -29.35 25.42
CA ILE A 226 8.09 -28.77 26.66
C ILE A 226 8.52 -27.29 26.45
N THR A 227 8.75 -26.83 25.22
CA THR A 227 9.05 -25.41 24.92
C THR A 227 7.97 -24.47 25.46
N THR A 228 6.71 -24.91 25.48
CA THR A 228 5.59 -24.17 26.07
C THR A 228 5.32 -24.56 27.53
N SER A 229 6.30 -25.20 28.19
CA SER A 229 6.22 -25.81 29.53
C SER A 229 5.01 -26.73 29.75
N ALA A 230 4.50 -27.36 28.69
CA ALA A 230 3.35 -28.25 28.78
C ALA A 230 3.80 -29.71 29.00
N GLY A 231 3.24 -30.39 30.01
CA GLY A 231 3.44 -31.83 30.25
C GLY A 231 4.89 -32.25 30.57
N TRP A 232 5.74 -31.32 30.99
CA TRP A 232 7.13 -31.60 31.37
C TRP A 232 7.23 -32.48 32.63
N ASP A 233 6.25 -32.38 33.53
CA ASP A 233 6.11 -33.15 34.75
C ASP A 233 5.88 -34.65 34.44
N GLY A 234 5.01 -34.94 33.46
CA GLY A 234 4.75 -36.31 33.00
C GLY A 234 5.97 -36.95 32.33
N LEU A 235 6.78 -36.17 31.62
CA LEU A 235 8.02 -36.63 31.00
C LEU A 235 9.16 -36.80 32.01
N LEU A 236 9.21 -35.97 33.05
CA LEU A 236 10.23 -36.05 34.10
C LEU A 236 9.97 -37.21 35.07
N ALA A 237 8.70 -37.49 35.42
CA ALA A 237 8.33 -38.52 36.40
C ALA A 237 9.05 -39.89 36.19
N PRO A 238 8.98 -40.54 35.01
CA PRO A 238 9.68 -41.81 34.79
C PRO A 238 11.21 -41.70 34.85
N ILE A 239 11.77 -40.52 34.58
CA ILE A 239 13.23 -40.27 34.62
C ILE A 239 13.74 -40.15 36.07
N LEU A 240 12.85 -39.87 37.03
CA LEU A 240 13.18 -39.83 38.46
C LEU A 240 13.23 -41.23 39.10
N ASN A 241 12.76 -42.27 38.41
CA ASN A 241 12.79 -43.64 38.91
C ASN A 241 14.23 -44.19 38.80
N SER A 242 14.84 -44.54 39.94
CA SER A 242 16.28 -44.90 40.03
C SER A 242 16.58 -46.28 40.61
N GLY A 243 15.58 -47.00 41.13
CA GLY A 243 15.75 -48.37 41.60
C GLY A 243 14.42 -49.14 41.70
N GLU A 244 14.52 -50.42 42.09
CA GLU A 244 13.36 -51.30 42.30
C GLU A 244 12.50 -50.81 43.48
N PRO A 245 11.15 -50.86 43.41
CA PRO A 245 10.30 -51.52 42.40
C PRO A 245 9.94 -50.65 41.19
N ASP A 246 10.40 -49.40 41.14
CA ASP A 246 9.94 -48.43 40.14
C ASP A 246 10.62 -48.63 38.77
N CYS A 247 11.86 -49.13 38.73
CA CYS A 247 12.56 -49.52 37.51
C CYS A 247 13.44 -50.77 37.72
N ASP A 248 13.87 -51.42 36.63
CA ASP A 248 14.74 -52.60 36.65
C ASP A 248 16.13 -52.25 36.07
N PRO A 249 17.20 -52.25 36.89
CA PRO A 249 18.55 -51.92 36.43
C PRO A 249 19.20 -53.01 35.55
N HIS A 250 18.60 -54.19 35.48
CA HIS A 250 19.14 -55.36 34.77
C HIS A 250 18.30 -55.79 33.58
N LYS A 251 17.28 -55.01 33.22
CA LYS A 251 16.45 -55.26 32.05
C LYS A 251 17.28 -55.34 30.77
N ASP A 252 17.19 -56.48 30.08
CA ASP A 252 17.85 -56.69 28.81
C ASP A 252 17.00 -56.11 27.66
N HIS A 253 17.63 -55.33 26.79
CA HIS A 253 17.01 -54.78 25.58
C HIS A 253 17.53 -55.53 24.34
N PRO A 254 16.72 -56.38 23.68
CA PRO A 254 17.17 -57.18 22.54
C PRO A 254 17.74 -56.30 21.42
N GLY A 255 19.00 -56.52 21.03
CA GLY A 255 19.67 -55.76 19.97
C GLY A 255 20.46 -54.53 20.44
N SER A 256 20.53 -54.26 21.74
CA SER A 256 21.37 -53.22 22.33
C SER A 256 22.32 -53.81 23.38
N SER A 257 23.50 -53.19 23.57
CA SER A 257 24.43 -53.53 24.64
C SER A 257 24.10 -52.84 25.97
N VAL A 258 23.11 -51.95 25.98
CA VAL A 258 22.67 -51.20 27.17
C VAL A 258 21.75 -52.08 28.02
N LYS A 259 21.94 -52.04 29.34
CA LYS A 259 21.10 -52.75 30.33
C LYS A 259 20.42 -51.76 31.26
N GLY A 260 19.19 -52.11 31.65
CA GLY A 260 18.37 -51.36 32.59
C GLY A 260 17.41 -50.37 31.93
N ASP A 261 16.33 -50.05 32.63
CA ASP A 261 15.34 -49.03 32.24
C ASP A 261 15.17 -47.90 33.28
N CYS A 262 16.12 -47.81 34.21
CA CYS A 262 16.17 -46.77 35.24
C CYS A 262 16.64 -45.43 34.67
N GLY A 263 15.97 -44.35 35.10
CA GLY A 263 16.41 -42.99 34.86
C GLY A 263 17.51 -42.54 35.82
N ASN A 264 18.03 -41.35 35.57
CA ASN A 264 18.97 -40.69 36.46
C ASN A 264 18.34 -39.39 36.99
N PRO A 265 17.93 -39.34 38.28
CA PRO A 265 17.20 -38.20 38.83
C PRO A 265 17.98 -36.88 38.70
N SER A 266 19.29 -36.90 38.96
CA SER A 266 20.13 -35.70 38.90
C SER A 266 20.23 -35.14 37.48
N VAL A 267 20.47 -36.02 36.50
CA VAL A 267 20.56 -35.62 35.08
C VAL A 267 19.20 -35.21 34.54
N GLY A 268 18.13 -35.91 34.92
CA GLY A 268 16.76 -35.57 34.55
C GLY A 268 16.33 -34.20 35.07
N ILE A 269 16.49 -33.94 36.37
CA ILE A 269 16.15 -32.64 36.96
C ILE A 269 16.95 -31.52 36.27
N PHE A 270 18.26 -31.71 36.10
CA PHE A 270 19.09 -30.71 35.43
C PHE A 270 18.60 -30.45 33.99
N PHE A 271 18.40 -31.50 33.20
CA PHE A 271 17.97 -31.40 31.80
C PHE A 271 16.65 -30.64 31.64
N PHE A 272 15.61 -31.00 32.40
CA PHE A 272 14.29 -30.39 32.27
C PHE A 272 14.28 -28.96 32.81
N VAL A 273 14.88 -28.72 33.98
CA VAL A 273 14.90 -27.38 34.59
C VAL A 273 15.76 -26.41 33.75
N SER A 274 16.93 -26.83 33.28
CA SER A 274 17.77 -25.97 32.42
C SER A 274 17.10 -25.69 31.09
N TYR A 275 16.43 -26.69 30.49
CA TYR A 275 15.69 -26.50 29.25
C TYR A 275 14.52 -25.54 29.39
N ILE A 276 13.71 -25.66 30.45
CA ILE A 276 12.59 -24.76 30.72
C ILE A 276 13.07 -23.32 30.90
N ILE A 277 14.16 -23.10 31.65
CA ILE A 277 14.70 -21.75 31.85
C ILE A 277 15.20 -21.16 30.53
N ILE A 278 15.98 -21.91 29.75
CA ILE A 278 16.53 -21.43 28.48
C ILE A 278 15.42 -21.17 27.46
N SER A 279 14.49 -22.12 27.28
CA SER A 279 13.38 -21.98 26.34
C SER A 279 12.47 -20.81 26.73
N PHE A 280 12.15 -20.64 28.02
CA PHE A 280 11.38 -19.49 28.50
C PHE A 280 12.06 -18.16 28.19
N LEU A 281 13.37 -18.03 28.44
CA LEU A 281 14.11 -16.81 28.10
C LEU A 281 14.08 -16.52 26.60
N VAL A 282 14.24 -17.54 25.75
CA VAL A 282 14.18 -17.37 24.29
C VAL A 282 12.77 -16.97 23.82
N VAL A 283 11.73 -17.65 24.31
CA VAL A 283 10.33 -17.38 23.93
C VAL A 283 9.87 -15.99 24.42
N VAL A 284 10.23 -15.59 25.63
CA VAL A 284 9.91 -14.25 26.14
C VAL A 284 10.62 -13.17 25.32
N ASN A 285 11.91 -13.36 25.02
CA ASN A 285 12.65 -12.42 24.17
C ASN A 285 12.05 -12.35 22.75
N MET A 286 11.59 -13.48 22.21
CA MET A 286 10.87 -13.53 20.93
C MET A 286 9.59 -12.69 20.97
N TYR A 287 8.79 -12.85 22.02
CA TYR A 287 7.53 -12.14 22.19
C TYR A 287 7.74 -10.63 22.36
N ILE A 288 8.71 -10.24 23.20
CA ILE A 288 9.07 -8.82 23.39
C ILE A 288 9.57 -8.21 22.08
N ALA A 289 10.44 -8.90 21.35
CA ALA A 289 10.95 -8.42 20.06
C ALA A 289 9.81 -8.23 19.04
N ALA A 290 8.94 -9.23 18.89
CA ALA A 290 7.79 -9.15 17.97
C ALA A 290 6.82 -8.03 18.36
N ILE A 291 6.55 -7.84 19.65
CA ILE A 291 5.72 -6.74 20.14
C ILE A 291 6.37 -5.39 19.85
N LEU A 292 7.64 -5.21 20.22
CA LEU A 292 8.34 -3.93 20.02
C LEU A 292 8.44 -3.57 18.54
N GLU A 293 8.67 -4.55 17.66
CA GLU A 293 8.70 -4.33 16.22
C GLU A 293 7.30 -3.93 15.69
N ASN A 294 6.25 -4.65 16.09
CA ASN A 294 4.87 -4.31 15.69
C ASN A 294 4.41 -2.95 16.24
N PHE A 295 4.72 -2.63 17.50
CA PHE A 295 4.45 -1.31 18.08
C PHE A 295 5.29 -0.22 17.43
N GLY A 296 6.53 -0.52 17.05
CA GLY A 296 7.41 0.37 16.29
C GLY A 296 6.76 0.73 14.95
N VAL A 297 6.38 -0.27 14.16
CA VAL A 297 5.70 -0.07 12.87
C VAL A 297 4.38 0.69 13.04
N ALA A 298 3.54 0.30 14.01
CA ALA A 298 2.26 0.97 14.25
C ALA A 298 2.43 2.43 14.72
N THR A 299 3.47 2.72 15.51
CA THR A 299 3.79 4.08 15.96
C THR A 299 4.34 4.91 14.80
N GLU A 300 5.18 4.34 13.95
CA GLU A 300 5.68 5.00 12.74
C GLU A 300 4.54 5.31 11.77
N GLU A 301 3.64 4.35 11.50
CA GLU A 301 2.47 4.56 10.63
C GLU A 301 1.48 5.58 11.19
N SER A 302 1.24 5.60 12.51
CA SER A 302 0.32 6.57 13.12
C SER A 302 0.94 7.96 13.33
N ALA A 303 2.26 8.05 13.42
CA ALA A 303 2.98 9.30 13.58
C ALA A 303 3.30 9.99 12.23
N GLU A 304 3.24 9.27 11.11
CA GLU A 304 3.35 9.83 9.76
C GLU A 304 2.05 10.59 9.39
N PRO A 305 2.12 11.89 9.04
CA PRO A 305 0.93 12.66 8.65
C PRO A 305 0.33 12.23 7.31
N LEU A 306 1.09 11.48 6.52
CA LEU A 306 0.71 10.94 5.21
C LEU A 306 1.11 9.46 5.15
N SER A 307 0.12 8.61 4.90
CA SER A 307 0.28 7.17 4.78
C SER A 307 0.51 6.74 3.32
N GLU A 308 0.91 5.49 3.10
CA GLU A 308 1.01 4.93 1.74
C GLU A 308 -0.32 4.92 0.98
N ASP A 309 -1.42 4.80 1.71
CA ASP A 309 -2.76 4.78 1.14
C ASP A 309 -3.19 6.16 0.63
N ASP A 310 -2.70 7.25 1.24
CA ASP A 310 -3.01 8.61 0.78
C ASP A 310 -2.37 8.86 -0.59
N PHE A 311 -1.18 8.33 -0.82
CA PHE A 311 -0.53 8.37 -2.13
C PHE A 311 -1.22 7.48 -3.17
N GLU A 312 -1.73 6.31 -2.75
CA GLU A 312 -2.51 5.43 -3.63
C GLU A 312 -3.83 6.10 -4.04
N MET A 313 -4.57 6.67 -3.08
CA MET A 313 -5.76 7.48 -3.32
C MET A 313 -5.47 8.65 -4.28
N PHE A 314 -4.35 9.36 -4.10
CA PHE A 314 -3.94 10.42 -5.02
C PHE A 314 -3.80 9.93 -6.46
N TYR A 315 -3.11 8.81 -6.68
CA TYR A 315 -2.91 8.24 -8.01
C TYR A 315 -4.20 7.66 -8.61
N GLU A 316 -5.07 7.04 -7.81
CA GLU A 316 -6.39 6.55 -8.23
C GLU A 316 -7.29 7.70 -8.71
N VAL A 317 -7.25 8.85 -8.03
CA VAL A 317 -7.97 10.04 -8.48
C VAL A 317 -7.28 10.65 -9.70
N TRP A 318 -5.94 10.69 -9.73
CA TRP A 318 -5.16 11.23 -10.86
C TRP A 318 -5.47 10.52 -12.18
N GLU A 319 -5.59 9.19 -12.14
CA GLU A 319 -5.91 8.35 -13.30
C GLU A 319 -7.22 8.78 -14.00
N LYS A 320 -8.19 9.30 -13.24
CA LYS A 320 -9.46 9.82 -13.80
C LYS A 320 -9.27 11.12 -14.60
N PHE A 321 -8.21 11.88 -14.32
CA PHE A 321 -7.91 13.16 -14.97
C PHE A 321 -6.80 13.04 -16.05
N ASP A 322 -5.98 11.98 -16.00
CA ASP A 322 -4.94 11.65 -16.99
C ASP A 322 -5.01 10.18 -17.45
N PRO A 323 -6.02 9.80 -18.27
CA PRO A 323 -6.23 8.41 -18.69
C PRO A 323 -5.11 7.85 -19.59
N ASP A 324 -4.35 8.72 -20.25
CA ASP A 324 -3.27 8.32 -21.16
C ASP A 324 -1.91 8.21 -20.45
N ALA A 325 -1.88 8.45 -19.13
CA ALA A 325 -0.68 8.49 -18.30
C ALA A 325 0.41 9.39 -18.89
N THR A 326 0.00 10.60 -19.30
CA THR A 326 0.90 11.63 -19.82
C THR A 326 1.72 12.28 -18.71
N GLN A 327 1.32 12.11 -17.45
CA GLN A 327 1.85 12.79 -16.25
C GLN A 327 1.53 14.28 -16.19
N PHE A 328 0.59 14.77 -17.01
CA PHE A 328 0.20 16.17 -17.05
C PHE A 328 -1.32 16.33 -16.93
N ILE A 329 -1.76 17.40 -16.28
CA ILE A 329 -3.15 17.86 -16.33
C ILE A 329 -3.21 19.32 -16.77
N GLU A 330 -4.32 19.72 -17.37
CA GLU A 330 -4.60 21.12 -17.68
C GLU A 330 -4.91 21.92 -16.41
N PHE A 331 -4.42 23.16 -16.33
CA PHE A 331 -4.64 24.06 -15.20
C PHE A 331 -6.12 24.28 -14.88
N SER A 332 -6.99 24.26 -15.90
CA SER A 332 -8.45 24.37 -15.76
C SER A 332 -9.05 23.27 -14.86
N LYS A 333 -8.48 22.05 -14.91
CA LYS A 333 -8.97 20.87 -14.18
C LYS A 333 -8.39 20.75 -12.77
N LEU A 334 -7.34 21.51 -12.43
CA LEU A 334 -6.66 21.43 -11.14
C LEU A 334 -7.60 21.66 -9.94
N SER A 335 -8.54 22.61 -10.06
CA SER A 335 -9.52 22.91 -9.02
C SER A 335 -10.48 21.75 -8.76
N ASP A 336 -10.88 21.03 -9.80
CA ASP A 336 -11.76 19.86 -9.70
C ASP A 336 -11.01 18.64 -9.18
N PHE A 337 -9.77 18.44 -9.64
CA PHE A 337 -8.87 17.40 -9.15
C PHE A 337 -8.65 17.53 -7.64
N ALA A 338 -8.24 18.72 -7.17
CA ALA A 338 -7.94 18.95 -5.76
C ALA A 338 -9.17 18.78 -4.84
N ALA A 339 -10.38 18.98 -5.38
CA ALA A 339 -11.63 18.80 -4.66
C ALA A 339 -12.15 17.35 -4.68
N SER A 340 -11.56 16.49 -5.52
CA SER A 340 -11.93 15.07 -5.68
C SER A 340 -11.08 14.12 -4.82
N LEU A 341 -10.04 14.66 -4.16
CA LEU A 341 -9.19 13.91 -3.23
C LEU A 341 -9.86 13.81 -1.86
N ASP A 342 -9.50 12.79 -1.10
CA ASP A 342 -9.94 12.64 0.29
C ASP A 342 -8.95 13.31 1.28
N PRO A 343 -9.37 13.65 2.52
CA PRO A 343 -8.45 14.08 3.56
C PRO A 343 -7.34 13.03 3.78
N PRO A 344 -6.06 13.43 3.97
CA PRO A 344 -5.56 14.78 4.26
C PRO A 344 -5.19 15.64 3.03
N LEU A 345 -5.22 15.08 1.81
CA LEU A 345 -4.80 15.78 0.59
C LEU A 345 -5.91 16.66 -0.03
N LEU A 346 -7.17 16.48 0.39
CA LEU A 346 -8.32 17.27 -0.05
C LEU A 346 -8.08 18.79 0.09
N ILE A 347 -8.45 19.52 -0.98
CA ILE A 347 -8.60 20.98 -0.97
C ILE A 347 -10.03 21.33 -1.40
N ALA A 348 -10.90 21.52 -0.41
CA ALA A 348 -12.31 21.82 -0.64
C ALA A 348 -12.52 23.14 -1.41
N LYS A 349 -13.56 23.18 -2.24
CA LYS A 349 -13.93 24.41 -2.96
C LYS A 349 -14.51 25.45 -1.98
N PRO A 350 -14.24 26.75 -2.16
CA PRO A 350 -13.46 27.37 -3.23
C PRO A 350 -11.94 27.29 -2.99
N ASN A 351 -11.22 26.57 -3.87
CA ASN A 351 -9.78 26.26 -3.70
C ASN A 351 -8.84 27.05 -4.64
N LYS A 352 -9.39 27.83 -5.59
CA LYS A 352 -8.59 28.49 -6.64
C LYS A 352 -7.51 29.44 -6.09
N VAL A 353 -7.82 30.21 -5.05
CA VAL A 353 -6.87 31.17 -4.46
C VAL A 353 -5.70 30.41 -3.82
N GLN A 354 -6.00 29.36 -3.06
CA GLN A 354 -5.00 28.53 -2.41
C GLN A 354 -4.11 27.82 -3.44
N LEU A 355 -4.68 27.26 -4.50
CA LEU A 355 -3.94 26.59 -5.58
C LEU A 355 -3.03 27.56 -6.35
N ILE A 356 -3.48 28.80 -6.59
CA ILE A 356 -2.66 29.82 -7.23
C ILE A 356 -1.50 30.22 -6.32
N ALA A 357 -1.73 30.36 -5.02
CA ALA A 357 -0.72 30.72 -4.02
C ALA A 357 0.37 29.66 -3.82
N MET A 358 0.14 28.40 -4.24
CA MET A 358 1.14 27.33 -4.21
C MET A 358 2.25 27.48 -5.27
N ASP A 359 2.10 28.40 -6.21
CA ASP A 359 3.07 28.71 -7.27
C ASP A 359 3.57 27.49 -8.06
N LEU A 360 2.65 26.71 -8.62
CA LEU A 360 2.98 25.51 -9.37
C LEU A 360 3.63 25.88 -10.72
N PRO A 361 4.73 25.21 -11.12
CA PRO A 361 5.32 25.40 -12.44
C PRO A 361 4.39 24.86 -13.54
N MET A 362 4.34 25.58 -14.66
CA MET A 362 3.51 25.25 -15.82
C MET A 362 4.38 25.11 -17.08
N VAL A 363 4.04 24.09 -17.86
CA VAL A 363 4.65 23.77 -19.16
C VAL A 363 3.75 24.29 -20.29
N SER A 364 4.25 24.26 -21.52
CA SER A 364 3.50 24.66 -22.73
C SER A 364 2.10 24.05 -22.79
N GLY A 365 1.12 24.94 -23.05
CA GLY A 365 -0.30 24.60 -23.12
C GLY A 365 -1.07 24.67 -21.80
N ASP A 366 -0.63 25.50 -20.83
CA ASP A 366 -1.26 25.65 -19.51
C ASP A 366 -1.40 24.28 -18.78
N ARG A 367 -0.35 23.45 -18.85
CA ARG A 367 -0.31 22.11 -18.23
C ARG A 367 0.63 22.07 -17.04
N ILE A 368 0.28 21.30 -16.03
CA ILE A 368 1.05 21.10 -14.80
C ILE A 368 1.40 19.62 -14.67
N HIS A 369 2.62 19.33 -14.23
CA HIS A 369 3.08 17.95 -14.04
C HIS A 369 2.58 17.34 -12.72
N CYS A 370 2.35 16.03 -12.73
CA CYS A 370 1.88 15.24 -11.59
C CYS A 370 2.75 15.41 -10.34
N LEU A 371 4.08 15.35 -10.53
CA LEU A 371 5.02 15.42 -9.41
C LEU A 371 4.96 16.78 -8.71
N ASP A 372 4.78 17.87 -9.45
CA ASP A 372 4.72 19.21 -8.87
C ASP A 372 3.48 19.40 -8.00
N ILE A 373 2.33 18.90 -8.46
CA ILE A 373 1.08 18.95 -7.70
C ILE A 373 1.19 18.09 -6.45
N LEU A 374 1.67 16.86 -6.60
CA LEU A 374 1.84 15.93 -5.51
C LEU A 374 2.79 16.50 -4.45
N PHE A 375 3.94 17.03 -4.87
CA PHE A 375 4.92 17.66 -4.00
C PHE A 375 4.32 18.88 -3.27
N ALA A 376 3.61 19.76 -3.97
CA ALA A 376 2.98 20.92 -3.36
C ALA A 376 1.91 20.54 -2.32
N PHE A 377 1.12 19.49 -2.59
CA PHE A 377 0.07 19.04 -1.67
C PHE A 377 0.70 18.34 -0.45
N THR A 378 1.74 17.55 -0.65
CA THR A 378 2.55 16.97 0.42
C THR A 378 3.20 18.05 1.29
N LYS A 379 3.83 19.06 0.67
CA LYS A 379 4.43 20.21 1.37
C LYS A 379 3.38 20.96 2.20
N ARG A 380 2.16 21.13 1.69
CA ARG A 380 1.04 21.75 2.44
C ARG A 380 0.69 20.98 3.70
N VAL A 381 0.56 19.65 3.60
CA VAL A 381 0.13 18.81 4.74
C VAL A 381 1.23 18.71 5.78
N LEU A 382 2.49 18.56 5.35
CA LEU A 382 3.59 18.36 6.27
C LEU A 382 4.09 19.68 6.87
N GLY A 383 4.18 20.76 6.09
CA GLY A 383 4.69 22.07 6.52
C GLY A 383 5.92 22.53 5.71
N GLU A 384 6.34 23.79 5.90
CA GLU A 384 7.53 24.34 5.24
C GLU A 384 8.77 24.21 6.16
N SER A 385 9.76 23.43 5.75
CA SER A 385 11.12 23.48 6.33
C SER A 385 12.14 23.76 5.23
N GLY A 386 13.18 24.55 5.53
CA GLY A 386 14.17 24.97 4.53
C GLY A 386 15.01 23.84 3.92
N GLU A 387 14.98 22.65 4.51
CA GLU A 387 15.66 21.45 4.00
C GLU A 387 14.82 20.68 2.96
N MET A 388 13.54 21.04 2.81
CA MET A 388 12.62 20.43 1.82
C MET A 388 13.05 20.68 0.39
N ASP A 389 13.62 21.85 0.10
CA ASP A 389 14.03 22.22 -1.25
C ASP A 389 15.28 21.44 -1.69
N ALA A 390 16.17 21.09 -0.75
CA ALA A 390 17.31 20.22 -1.02
C ALA A 390 16.87 18.77 -1.28
N LEU A 391 15.87 18.27 -0.52
CA LEU A 391 15.30 16.95 -0.75
C LEU A 391 14.54 16.88 -2.08
N ARG A 392 13.83 17.95 -2.46
CA ARG A 392 13.13 18.08 -3.74
C ARG A 392 14.03 17.77 -4.93
N ILE A 393 15.23 18.34 -4.98
CA ILE A 393 16.18 18.14 -6.08
C ILE A 393 16.59 16.66 -6.18
N GLN A 394 16.95 16.05 -5.05
CA GLN A 394 17.33 14.63 -5.01
C GLN A 394 16.18 13.71 -5.43
N MET A 395 14.95 14.10 -5.13
CA MET A 395 13.73 13.37 -5.48
C MET A 395 13.33 13.56 -6.94
N GLU A 396 13.41 14.78 -7.47
CA GLU A 396 13.22 15.04 -8.90
C GLU A 396 14.20 14.19 -9.70
N ASP A 397 15.48 14.16 -9.31
CA ASP A 397 16.49 13.30 -9.93
C ASP A 397 16.12 11.81 -9.85
N ARG A 398 15.69 11.32 -8.68
CA ARG A 398 15.25 9.93 -8.51
C ARG A 398 13.99 9.61 -9.31
N PHE A 399 13.01 10.50 -9.30
CA PHE A 399 11.75 10.32 -10.00
C PHE A 399 11.98 10.37 -11.50
N MET A 400 12.81 11.28 -12.01
CA MET A 400 13.20 11.38 -13.42
C MET A 400 14.04 10.17 -13.86
N ALA A 401 14.94 9.66 -13.01
CA ALA A 401 15.67 8.43 -13.27
C ALA A 401 14.74 7.20 -13.29
N SER A 402 13.71 7.20 -12.44
CA SER A 402 12.74 6.10 -12.34
C SER A 402 11.66 6.18 -13.43
N ASN A 403 11.27 7.39 -13.83
CA ASN A 403 10.21 7.72 -14.78
C ASN A 403 10.72 8.74 -15.83
N PRO A 404 11.56 8.30 -16.79
CA PRO A 404 11.99 9.16 -17.87
C PRO A 404 10.79 9.50 -18.78
N SER A 405 10.28 10.72 -18.67
CA SER A 405 9.23 11.22 -19.55
C SER A 405 9.79 11.51 -20.96
N LYS A 406 8.97 11.35 -22.00
CA LYS A 406 9.36 11.62 -23.40
C LYS A 406 9.20 13.09 -23.82
N ALA A 407 8.63 13.93 -22.97
CA ALA A 407 8.30 15.33 -23.26
C ALA A 407 9.23 16.28 -22.49
N SER A 408 9.60 17.40 -23.12
CA SER A 408 10.46 18.43 -22.51
C SER A 408 9.81 19.00 -21.24
N TYR A 409 10.52 18.91 -20.11
CA TYR A 409 10.11 19.39 -18.79
C TYR A 409 10.50 20.86 -18.55
N GLU A 410 10.76 21.66 -19.57
CA GLU A 410 11.18 23.04 -19.34
C GLU A 410 9.97 23.88 -18.87
N PRO A 411 9.95 24.39 -17.62
CA PRO A 411 8.88 25.24 -17.14
C PRO A 411 8.92 26.57 -17.88
N ILE A 412 7.78 26.99 -18.44
CA ILE A 412 7.69 28.24 -19.21
C ILE A 412 7.15 29.38 -18.33
N THR A 413 6.26 29.06 -17.39
CA THR A 413 5.58 30.04 -16.52
C THR A 413 5.10 29.37 -15.22
N THR A 414 4.58 30.12 -14.24
CA THR A 414 4.04 29.60 -12.97
C THR A 414 2.60 30.06 -12.76
N THR A 415 1.84 29.39 -11.88
CA THR A 415 0.43 29.75 -11.62
C THR A 415 0.28 31.19 -11.13
N LEU A 416 1.21 31.71 -10.30
CA LEU A 416 1.20 33.11 -9.89
C LEU A 416 1.48 34.05 -11.07
N LYS A 417 2.54 33.76 -11.84
CA LYS A 417 2.93 34.60 -12.99
C LYS A 417 1.82 34.69 -14.03
N ARG A 418 1.16 33.56 -14.33
CA ARG A 418 0.01 33.52 -15.25
C ARG A 418 -1.16 34.34 -14.73
N LYS A 419 -1.42 34.31 -13.42
CA LYS A 419 -2.48 35.14 -12.82
C LYS A 419 -2.14 36.62 -12.93
N GLN A 420 -0.88 36.98 -12.71
CA GLN A 420 -0.39 38.34 -12.90
C GLN A 420 -0.56 38.78 -14.35
N GLU A 421 -0.20 37.94 -15.33
CA GLU A 421 -0.39 38.21 -16.75
C GLU A 421 -1.87 38.43 -17.12
N GLU A 422 -2.79 37.62 -16.61
CA GLU A 422 -4.23 37.81 -16.81
C GLU A 422 -4.72 39.15 -16.25
N VAL A 423 -4.34 39.47 -15.01
CA VAL A 423 -4.73 40.71 -14.35
C VAL A 423 -4.16 41.92 -15.10
N SER A 424 -2.88 41.85 -15.49
CA SER A 424 -2.24 42.87 -16.34
C SER A 424 -2.97 43.03 -17.67
N ALA A 425 -3.32 41.93 -18.34
CA ALA A 425 -4.08 41.98 -19.60
C ALA A 425 -5.45 42.64 -19.41
N VAL A 426 -6.19 42.32 -18.34
CA VAL A 426 -7.49 42.93 -18.04
C VAL A 426 -7.33 44.44 -17.77
N ILE A 427 -6.30 44.85 -17.02
CA ILE A 427 -6.02 46.27 -16.75
C ILE A 427 -5.70 47.01 -18.06
N ILE A 428 -4.84 46.45 -18.90
CA ILE A 428 -4.46 47.03 -20.20
C ILE A 428 -5.69 47.13 -21.11
N GLN A 429 -6.48 46.06 -21.23
CA GLN A 429 -7.70 46.04 -22.04
C GLN A 429 -8.72 47.08 -21.53
N ARG A 430 -8.88 47.21 -20.21
CA ARG A 430 -9.78 48.20 -19.61
C ARG A 430 -9.28 49.62 -19.88
N ALA A 431 -7.98 49.86 -19.76
CA ALA A 431 -7.36 51.15 -20.09
C ALA A 431 -7.51 51.49 -21.58
N TYR A 432 -7.28 50.52 -22.46
CA TYR A 432 -7.42 50.67 -23.91
C TYR A 432 -8.87 50.93 -24.34
N ARG A 433 -9.84 50.20 -23.78
CA ARG A 433 -11.28 50.44 -24.01
C ARG A 433 -11.70 51.84 -23.53
N ARG A 434 -11.21 52.28 -22.36
CA ARG A 434 -11.44 53.65 -21.86
C ARG A 434 -10.80 54.70 -22.77
N HIS A 435 -9.60 54.45 -23.28
CA HIS A 435 -8.91 55.34 -24.20
C HIS A 435 -9.67 55.46 -25.53
N LEU A 436 -10.11 54.33 -26.11
CA LEU A 436 -10.95 54.29 -27.30
C LEU A 436 -12.23 55.10 -27.12
N LEU A 437 -12.96 54.90 -26.01
CA LEU A 437 -14.15 55.67 -25.66
C LEU A 437 -13.87 57.17 -25.57
N LYS A 438 -12.81 57.58 -24.86
CA LYS A 438 -12.41 59.00 -24.77
C LYS A 438 -12.08 59.58 -26.15
N ARG A 439 -11.46 58.80 -27.04
CA ARG A 439 -11.15 59.21 -28.41
C ARG A 439 -12.42 59.35 -29.27
N THR A 440 -13.37 58.41 -29.16
CA THR A 440 -14.65 58.50 -29.87
C THR A 440 -15.48 59.69 -29.39
N VAL A 441 -15.53 59.92 -28.07
CA VAL A 441 -16.22 61.09 -27.49
C VAL A 441 -15.56 62.39 -27.96
N LYS A 442 -14.22 62.48 -27.96
CA LYS A 442 -13.51 63.65 -28.49
C LYS A 442 -13.72 63.87 -30.00
N GLN A 443 -13.80 62.80 -30.79
CA GLN A 443 -14.12 62.92 -32.22
C GLN A 443 -15.58 63.35 -32.44
N ALA A 444 -16.52 62.80 -31.68
CA ALA A 444 -17.92 63.21 -31.72
C ALA A 444 -18.10 64.67 -31.27
N SER A 445 -17.40 65.12 -30.22
CA SER A 445 -17.44 66.51 -29.77
C SER A 445 -16.77 67.46 -30.77
N PHE A 446 -15.69 67.03 -31.43
CA PHE A 446 -15.06 67.80 -32.51
C PHE A 446 -15.97 67.93 -33.74
N ILE A 447 -16.64 66.85 -34.17
CA ILE A 447 -17.61 66.88 -35.26
C ILE A 447 -18.82 67.76 -34.90
N TYR A 448 -19.33 67.64 -33.67
CA TYR A 448 -20.40 68.49 -33.15
C TYR A 448 -20.00 69.97 -33.15
N ASN A 449 -18.79 70.30 -32.65
CA ASN A 449 -18.30 71.67 -32.65
C ASN A 449 -18.05 72.19 -34.07
N LYS A 450 -17.53 71.37 -34.99
CA LYS A 450 -17.34 71.75 -36.40
C LYS A 450 -18.68 72.04 -37.09
N ASN A 451 -19.69 71.20 -36.86
CA ASN A 451 -21.04 71.42 -37.39
C ASN A 451 -21.70 72.67 -36.79
N LYS A 452 -21.33 73.07 -35.56
CA LYS A 452 -21.74 74.34 -34.94
C LYS A 452 -21.05 75.56 -35.55
N THR A 453 -19.83 75.40 -36.08
CA THR A 453 -19.09 76.48 -36.76
C THR A 453 -19.50 76.68 -38.23
N GLU A 454 -19.99 75.64 -38.91
CA GLU A 454 -20.46 75.72 -40.31
C GLU A 454 -21.95 76.12 -40.43
N GLY A 455 -22.68 76.23 -39.31
CA GLY A 455 -24.09 76.59 -39.28
C GLY A 455 -24.41 77.81 -38.41
N GLY A 456 -24.09 79.01 -38.92
CA GLY A 456 -24.75 80.27 -38.51
C GLY A 456 -24.26 80.94 -37.22
N ALA A 457 -23.89 82.21 -37.34
CA ALA A 457 -23.56 83.11 -36.25
C ALA A 457 -24.76 83.35 -35.31
N GLY A 458 -24.51 83.36 -34.00
CA GLY A 458 -25.49 83.86 -33.01
C GLY A 458 -25.18 83.52 -31.55
N GLN A 459 -24.83 84.57 -30.79
CA GLN A 459 -24.95 84.74 -29.33
C GLN A 459 -24.05 83.91 -28.39
N GLY A 460 -23.27 84.61 -27.57
CA GLY A 460 -22.52 84.04 -26.46
C GLY A 460 -23.38 83.71 -25.24
N MET A 461 -22.93 82.72 -24.46
CA MET A 461 -23.20 82.61 -23.03
C MET A 461 -22.09 81.78 -22.38
N LYS A 462 -21.70 82.19 -21.16
CA LYS A 462 -20.73 81.57 -20.25
C LYS A 462 -20.98 80.07 -20.05
N ASP A 463 -19.91 79.29 -20.03
CA ASP A 463 -19.84 77.98 -19.36
C ASP A 463 -18.37 77.67 -19.00
N GLU A 464 -17.82 78.46 -18.08
CA GLU A 464 -16.89 77.92 -17.09
C GLU A 464 -17.73 77.17 -16.05
N THR A 465 -17.22 76.05 -15.53
CA THR A 465 -17.82 75.15 -14.52
C THR A 465 -18.66 73.97 -15.04
N LEU A 466 -18.03 72.89 -15.54
CA LEU A 466 -18.57 71.51 -15.41
C LEU A 466 -17.65 70.37 -15.91
N ILE A 467 -16.31 70.49 -15.84
CA ILE A 467 -15.40 69.37 -16.20
C ILE A 467 -14.56 68.87 -15.01
N ASP A 468 -14.50 69.60 -13.89
CA ASP A 468 -13.66 69.23 -12.74
C ASP A 468 -14.32 68.34 -11.66
N LYS A 469 -15.55 67.84 -11.87
CA LYS A 469 -16.26 67.01 -10.86
C LYS A 469 -16.47 65.54 -11.20
N LEU A 470 -15.72 64.98 -12.15
CA LEU A 470 -15.74 63.53 -12.44
C LEU A 470 -14.45 62.80 -12.08
N ASN A 471 -13.50 63.46 -11.41
CA ASN A 471 -12.22 62.85 -11.03
C ASN A 471 -12.06 62.59 -9.52
N GLU A 472 -13.07 62.87 -8.70
CA GLU A 472 -13.11 62.49 -7.28
C GLU A 472 -14.10 61.34 -7.09
N ASN A 473 -13.63 60.12 -7.37
CA ASN A 473 -14.08 58.89 -6.73
C ASN A 473 -13.13 57.76 -7.14
N SER A 474 -11.85 57.94 -6.87
CA SER A 474 -10.92 56.83 -6.67
C SER A 474 -10.73 56.66 -5.17
N PHE A 475 -11.34 55.62 -4.61
CA PHE A 475 -10.99 55.11 -3.29
C PHE A 475 -9.47 54.91 -3.24
N THR A 476 -8.80 55.67 -2.39
CA THR A 476 -7.43 55.41 -1.96
C THR A 476 -7.43 54.24 -1.00
N GLU A 477 -7.21 53.02 -1.52
CA GLU A 477 -6.66 51.96 -0.67
C GLU A 477 -5.17 52.26 -0.45
N LYS A 478 -4.81 52.40 0.82
CA LYS A 478 -3.44 52.51 1.29
C LYS A 478 -2.66 51.25 0.88
N THR A 479 -1.69 51.39 -0.01
CA THR A 479 -0.57 50.46 -0.10
C THR A 479 0.59 51.02 0.71
N ASP A 480 0.80 50.44 1.88
CA ASP A 480 2.07 50.53 2.60
C ASP A 480 3.16 49.89 1.72
N ILE A 481 4.06 50.71 1.21
CA ILE A 481 5.25 50.26 0.50
C ILE A 481 6.25 49.84 1.58
N THR A 482 6.29 48.54 1.88
CA THR A 482 7.50 47.95 2.45
C THR A 482 8.33 47.46 1.26
N ALA A 483 9.49 48.09 1.05
CA ALA A 483 10.46 47.64 0.09
C ALA A 483 11.02 46.28 0.52
N SER A 484 10.60 45.20 -0.12
CA SER A 484 11.29 43.92 -0.07
C SER A 484 11.94 43.66 -1.42
N THR A 485 13.25 43.61 -1.39
CA THR A 485 14.18 43.29 -2.47
C THR A 485 13.78 41.95 -3.10
N ALA A 486 13.26 41.98 -4.32
CA ALA A 486 13.05 40.78 -5.13
C ALA A 486 14.40 40.28 -5.63
N VAL A 487 14.93 39.25 -4.98
CA VAL A 487 16.02 38.43 -5.51
C VAL A 487 15.41 37.52 -6.58
N CYS A 488 15.85 37.68 -7.83
CA CYS A 488 15.57 36.71 -8.89
C CYS A 488 16.11 35.33 -8.45
N PRO A 489 15.40 34.22 -8.70
CA PRO A 489 16.03 32.91 -8.57
C PRO A 489 17.15 32.81 -9.62
N PRO A 490 18.27 32.12 -9.31
CA PRO A 490 19.35 31.96 -10.27
C PRO A 490 18.83 31.21 -11.51
N SER A 491 19.05 31.82 -12.68
CA SER A 491 18.93 31.14 -13.95
C SER A 491 19.81 29.88 -13.93
N TYR A 492 19.21 28.72 -14.17
CA TYR A 492 19.94 27.49 -14.42
C TYR A 492 20.71 27.63 -15.75
N ASP A 493 21.92 28.14 -15.66
CA ASP A 493 22.83 28.31 -16.77
C ASP A 493 23.97 27.29 -16.62
N ARG A 494 23.77 26.08 -17.18
CA ARG A 494 24.78 25.12 -17.68
C ARG A 494 24.16 23.74 -17.87
N VAL A 495 23.95 23.31 -19.12
CA VAL A 495 24.76 22.28 -19.83
C VAL A 495 24.42 22.38 -21.33
N MET A 496 25.13 23.24 -22.05
CA MET A 496 25.37 23.06 -23.48
C MET A 496 26.88 23.02 -23.66
N ARG A 497 27.46 21.81 -23.58
CA ARG A 497 28.75 21.59 -24.25
C ARG A 497 28.46 21.57 -25.75
N PRO A 498 29.20 22.32 -26.57
CA PRO A 498 29.07 22.22 -28.01
C PRO A 498 29.59 20.85 -28.45
N VAL A 499 28.79 20.16 -29.25
CA VAL A 499 29.30 19.16 -30.18
C VAL A 499 30.26 19.88 -31.11
N LYS A 500 31.55 19.57 -31.01
CA LYS A 500 32.51 19.75 -32.09
C LYS A 500 33.06 18.37 -32.44
N GLU A 501 33.21 18.20 -33.76
CA GLU A 501 33.58 17.03 -34.56
C GLU A 501 34.51 16.00 -33.90
#